data_AF-W9RBV6-F1
#
_entry.id   AF-W9RBV6-F1
#
_cell.length_a   1.000
_cell.length_b   1.000
_cell.length_c   1.000
_cell.angle_alpha   90.00
_cell.angle_beta   90.00
_cell.angle_gamma   90.00
#
_symmetry.space_group_name_H-M   'P 1'
#
loop_
_entity.id
_entity.type
_entity.pdbx_description
1 polymer ?
#
loop_
_entity_poly.entity_id
_entity_poly.type
_entity_poly.pdbx_seq_one_letter_code
_entity_poly.pdbx_strand_id
1 'polypeptide(L)'
;MDSILREEQEENRRKNNKWGIRGSPASNDFKSPGDPKFMEAFELSPEESEDVLFKEAWLTYFWRRAQVNGLEEDIAKERLQFWINRSAHSPTSHDAVDVEQGLMELRKYGIEHRLWEASRKEIDHESSPSNARKSPAH
;
A
#
# COMPACT_ATOMS: atom_id res chain seq x y z
N MET A 1 -55.55 -29.63 29.32
CA MET A 1 -54.32 -29.87 28.54
C MET A 1 -54.04 -28.62 27.70
N ASP A 2 -54.04 -27.44 28.34
CA ASP A 2 -54.27 -26.16 27.64
C ASP A 2 -53.21 -25.10 27.96
N SER A 3 -52.17 -25.48 28.71
CA SER A 3 -51.08 -24.56 29.09
C SER A 3 -49.92 -24.60 28.09
N ILE A 4 -49.60 -25.78 27.55
CA ILE A 4 -48.47 -25.98 26.62
C ILE A 4 -48.78 -25.35 25.24
N LEU A 5 -50.01 -25.48 24.75
CA LEU A 5 -50.45 -24.88 23.48
C LEU A 5 -50.51 -23.34 23.52
N ARG A 6 -50.69 -22.73 24.69
CA ARG A 6 -50.69 -21.25 24.82
C ARG A 6 -49.28 -20.67 24.84
N GLU A 7 -48.31 -21.40 25.38
CA GLU A 7 -46.91 -20.99 25.43
C GLU A 7 -46.24 -21.07 24.05
N GLU A 8 -46.54 -22.11 23.27
CA GLU A 8 -46.04 -22.28 21.91
C GLU A 8 -46.55 -21.19 20.94
N GLN A 9 -47.81 -20.76 21.11
CA GLN A 9 -48.38 -19.66 20.32
C GLN A 9 -47.73 -18.30 20.62
N GLU A 10 -47.34 -18.06 21.87
CA GLU A 10 -46.60 -16.85 22.23
C GLU A 10 -45.17 -16.85 21.70
N GLU A 11 -44.49 -18.00 21.75
CA GLU A 11 -43.14 -18.11 21.21
C GLU A 11 -43.14 -17.91 19.68
N ASN A 12 -44.14 -18.45 18.99
CA ASN A 12 -44.29 -18.27 17.56
C ASN A 12 -44.60 -16.82 17.19
N ARG A 13 -45.41 -16.12 18.00
CA ARG A 13 -45.63 -14.66 17.87
C ARG A 13 -44.34 -13.86 18.11
N ARG A 14 -43.51 -14.26 19.08
CA ARG A 14 -42.21 -13.62 19.35
C ARG A 14 -41.22 -13.84 18.22
N LYS A 15 -41.18 -15.03 17.63
CA LYS A 15 -40.31 -15.36 16.47
C LYS A 15 -40.75 -14.63 15.20
N ASN A 16 -42.07 -14.54 14.95
CA ASN A 16 -42.60 -13.87 13.77
C ASN A 16 -42.35 -12.35 13.81
N ASN A 17 -42.40 -11.75 15.00
CA ASN A 17 -42.09 -10.33 15.20
C ASN A 17 -40.58 -10.02 15.27
N LYS A 18 -39.73 -11.05 15.41
CA LYS A 18 -38.27 -10.91 15.48
C LYS A 18 -37.62 -10.86 14.08
N TRP A 19 -38.30 -11.38 13.05
CA TRP A 19 -37.83 -11.34 11.66
C TRP A 19 -38.75 -10.55 10.72
N GLY A 20 -39.91 -10.08 11.19
CA GLY A 20 -40.80 -9.21 10.43
C GLY A 20 -40.62 -7.74 10.80
N ILE A 21 -39.89 -6.98 9.98
CA ILE A 21 -40.18 -5.62 9.46
C ILE A 21 -38.84 -4.94 9.10
N ARG A 22 -38.52 -4.94 7.79
CA ARG A 22 -38.14 -3.72 7.07
C ARG A 22 -38.10 -3.92 5.54
N GLY A 23 -39.08 -3.30 4.87
CA GLY A 23 -38.95 -2.68 3.55
C GLY A 23 -39.06 -3.55 2.29
N SER A 24 -40.24 -3.56 1.65
CA SER A 24 -40.32 -3.67 0.19
C SER A 24 -39.97 -2.32 -0.47
N PRO A 25 -39.42 -2.35 -1.69
CA PRO A 25 -40.15 -1.84 -2.87
C PRO A 25 -40.22 -2.97 -3.92
N ALA A 26 -41.41 -3.34 -4.40
CA ALA A 26 -42.13 -2.68 -5.51
C ALA A 26 -41.28 -2.57 -6.78
N SER A 27 -41.54 -3.50 -7.71
CA SER A 27 -41.51 -3.38 -9.16
C SER A 27 -40.31 -2.68 -9.80
N ASN A 28 -39.45 -3.47 -10.47
CA ASN A 28 -38.96 -3.05 -11.78
C ASN A 28 -38.58 -4.27 -12.65
N ASP A 29 -39.54 -4.74 -13.45
CA ASP A 29 -39.26 -5.37 -14.73
C ASP A 29 -38.85 -4.27 -15.71
N PHE A 30 -37.55 -4.03 -15.83
CA PHE A 30 -36.94 -3.53 -17.07
C PHE A 30 -35.60 -4.22 -17.25
N LYS A 31 -35.57 -5.23 -18.14
CA LYS A 31 -34.38 -5.56 -18.91
C LYS A 31 -33.90 -4.27 -19.58
N SER A 32 -32.84 -3.68 -19.05
CA SER A 32 -32.05 -2.69 -19.78
C SER A 32 -30.91 -3.43 -20.50
N PRO A 33 -30.82 -3.37 -21.84
CA PRO A 33 -29.69 -3.92 -22.57
C PRO A 33 -28.51 -2.97 -22.40
N GLY A 34 -27.76 -3.18 -21.33
CA GLY A 34 -26.60 -2.38 -20.98
C GLY A 34 -25.83 -3.06 -19.88
N ASP A 35 -25.45 -4.32 -20.07
CA ASP A 35 -24.34 -4.89 -19.32
C ASP A 35 -23.07 -4.13 -19.72
N PRO A 36 -22.41 -3.35 -18.85
CA PRO A 36 -20.97 -3.18 -18.98
C PRO A 36 -20.36 -4.48 -18.48
N LYS A 37 -20.43 -5.52 -19.31
CA LYS A 37 -19.63 -6.71 -19.11
C LYS A 37 -18.17 -6.26 -19.18
N PHE A 38 -17.44 -6.45 -18.07
CA PHE A 38 -15.98 -6.39 -18.01
C PHE A 38 -15.32 -5.00 -17.98
N MET A 39 -15.64 -4.20 -16.97
CA MET A 39 -14.57 -3.50 -16.25
C MET A 39 -14.64 -3.97 -14.80
N GLU A 40 -14.31 -5.25 -14.59
CA GLU A 40 -13.78 -5.69 -13.31
C GLU A 40 -12.49 -4.89 -13.14
N ALA A 41 -12.56 -3.77 -12.42
CA ALA A 41 -11.36 -3.23 -11.81
C ALA A 41 -10.78 -4.41 -11.04
N PHE A 42 -9.67 -4.97 -11.52
CA PHE A 42 -8.98 -6.07 -10.85
C PHE A 42 -8.65 -5.55 -9.45
N GLU A 43 -9.51 -5.85 -8.49
CA GLU A 43 -9.33 -5.47 -7.11
C GLU A 43 -8.19 -6.33 -6.60
N LEU A 44 -7.13 -5.67 -6.13
CA LEU A 44 -5.98 -6.37 -5.60
C LEU A 44 -6.43 -7.21 -4.39
N SER A 45 -5.96 -8.44 -4.31
CA SER A 45 -6.09 -9.20 -3.08
C SER A 45 -5.39 -8.47 -1.92
N PRO A 46 -5.73 -8.77 -0.66
CA PRO A 46 -5.04 -8.18 0.48
C PRO A 46 -3.52 -8.40 0.45
N GLU A 47 -3.08 -9.59 0.03
CA GLU A 47 -1.65 -9.92 -0.10
C GLU A 47 -0.97 -9.09 -1.18
N GLU A 48 -1.59 -8.96 -2.36
CA GLU A 48 -1.06 -8.11 -3.44
C GLU A 48 -1.03 -6.63 -3.02
N SER A 49 -2.05 -6.18 -2.30
CA SER A 49 -2.11 -4.81 -1.79
C SER A 49 -0.95 -4.51 -0.82
N GLU A 50 -0.67 -5.44 0.09
CA GLU A 50 0.47 -5.33 1.02
C GLU A 50 1.81 -5.33 0.27
N ASP A 51 1.98 -6.20 -0.73
CA ASP A 51 3.19 -6.24 -1.56
C ASP A 51 3.40 -4.94 -2.34
N VAL A 52 2.35 -4.39 -2.94
CA VAL A 52 2.41 -3.09 -3.63
C VAL A 52 2.83 -1.98 -2.66
N LEU A 53 2.19 -1.87 -1.50
CA LEU A 53 2.55 -0.86 -0.49
C LEU A 53 4.00 -1.01 -0.01
N PHE A 54 4.46 -2.24 0.18
CA PHE A 54 5.84 -2.51 0.54
C PHE A 54 6.82 -2.05 -0.56
N LYS A 55 6.52 -2.36 -1.82
CA LYS A 55 7.32 -1.93 -2.97
C LYS A 55 7.33 -0.41 -3.14
N GLU A 56 6.20 0.27 -2.92
CA GLU A 56 6.13 1.74 -2.93
C GLU A 56 7.01 2.37 -1.85
N ALA A 57 6.96 1.84 -0.62
CA ALA A 57 7.80 2.27 0.48
C ALA A 57 9.29 2.04 0.16
N TRP A 58 9.61 0.90 -0.43
CA TRP A 58 10.96 0.57 -0.89
C TRP A 58 11.45 1.57 -1.94
N LEU A 59 10.66 1.83 -2.98
CA LEU A 59 10.96 2.80 -4.02
C LEU A 59 11.19 4.19 -3.42
N THR A 60 10.29 4.64 -2.54
CA THR A 60 10.43 5.91 -1.82
C THR A 60 11.76 5.99 -1.06
N TYR A 61 12.11 4.92 -0.34
CA TYR A 61 13.37 4.85 0.41
C TYR A 61 14.60 4.93 -0.51
N PHE A 62 14.65 4.11 -1.57
CA PHE A 62 15.81 4.06 -2.48
C PHE A 62 16.00 5.39 -3.22
N TRP A 63 14.92 6.00 -3.71
CA TRP A 63 15.01 7.30 -4.38
C TRP A 63 15.40 8.42 -3.43
N ARG A 64 14.91 8.41 -2.18
CA ARG A 64 15.37 9.35 -1.15
C ARG A 64 16.86 9.18 -0.86
N ARG A 65 17.33 7.94 -0.71
CA ARG A 65 18.74 7.68 -0.42
C ARG A 65 19.64 8.03 -1.61
N ALA A 66 19.18 7.77 -2.84
CA ALA A 66 19.85 8.20 -4.07
C ALA A 66 20.00 9.73 -4.12
N GLN A 67 18.92 10.47 -3.82
CA GLN A 67 18.96 11.93 -3.76
C GLN A 67 19.98 12.43 -2.73
N VAL A 68 19.96 11.89 -1.50
CA VAL A 68 20.91 12.29 -0.43
C VAL A 68 22.37 12.02 -0.83
N ASN A 69 22.62 10.96 -1.60
CA ASN A 69 23.96 10.60 -2.09
C ASN A 69 24.32 11.30 -3.43
N GLY A 70 23.47 12.18 -3.95
CA GLY A 70 23.70 12.87 -5.24
C GLY A 70 23.70 11.93 -6.45
N LEU A 71 23.04 10.77 -6.36
CA LEU A 71 22.95 9.80 -7.45
C LEU A 71 21.75 10.14 -8.34
N GLU A 72 22.01 10.44 -9.62
CA GLU A 72 20.97 10.80 -10.58
C GLU A 72 20.01 11.89 -10.02
N GLU A 73 20.56 12.97 -9.45
CA GLU A 73 19.84 13.88 -8.55
C GLU A 73 18.49 14.38 -9.09
N ASP A 74 18.44 14.79 -10.36
CA ASP A 74 17.21 15.26 -11.02
C ASP A 74 16.15 14.14 -11.08
N ILE A 75 16.56 12.95 -11.49
CA ILE A 75 15.69 11.77 -11.62
C ILE A 75 15.25 11.30 -10.22
N ALA A 76 16.18 11.24 -9.27
CA ALA A 76 15.90 10.82 -7.90
C ALA A 76 14.90 11.76 -7.23
N LYS A 77 15.03 13.07 -7.44
CA LYS A 77 14.08 14.06 -6.94
C LYS A 77 12.69 13.88 -7.56
N GLU A 78 12.62 13.72 -8.88
CA GLU A 78 11.35 13.50 -9.59
C GLU A 78 10.65 12.23 -9.10
N ARG A 79 11.38 11.10 -9.07
CA ARG A 79 10.84 9.81 -8.62
C ARG A 79 10.46 9.82 -7.15
N LEU A 80 11.25 10.44 -6.28
CA LEU A 80 10.90 10.56 -4.87
C LEU A 80 9.56 11.30 -4.69
N GLN A 81 9.36 12.41 -5.38
CA GLN A 81 8.10 13.16 -5.30
C GLN A 81 6.91 12.35 -5.82
N PHE A 82 7.10 11.65 -6.94
CA PHE A 82 6.09 10.78 -7.51
C PHE A 82 5.62 9.72 -6.52
N TRP A 83 6.52 8.98 -5.87
CA TRP A 83 6.15 7.93 -4.91
C TRP A 83 5.56 8.48 -3.60
N ILE A 84 6.08 9.60 -3.08
CA ILE A 84 5.50 10.26 -1.89
C ILE A 84 4.03 10.62 -2.11
N ASN A 85 3.71 11.23 -3.25
CA ASN A 85 2.35 11.70 -3.55
C ASN A 85 1.32 10.56 -3.68
N ARG A 86 1.79 9.33 -3.89
CA ARG A 86 0.96 8.13 -4.09
C ARG A 86 0.64 7.40 -2.80
N SER A 87 1.60 7.34 -1.87
CA SER A 87 1.54 6.54 -0.62
C SER A 87 0.39 6.85 0.36
N ALA A 88 -0.51 7.78 0.04
CA ALA A 88 -1.61 8.23 0.91
C ALA A 88 -2.93 7.46 0.73
N HIS A 89 -3.00 6.55 -0.25
CA HIS A 89 -4.24 5.88 -0.64
C HIS A 89 -4.08 4.35 -0.69
N SER A 90 -5.21 3.65 -0.66
CA SER A 90 -5.23 2.20 -0.92
C SER A 90 -4.73 1.91 -2.34
N PRO A 91 -3.83 0.93 -2.52
CA PRO A 91 -3.23 0.64 -3.82
C PRO A 91 -4.28 0.12 -4.79
N THR A 92 -4.10 0.49 -6.06
CA THR A 92 -4.94 0.05 -7.17
C THR A 92 -4.14 -0.88 -8.09
N SER A 93 -4.83 -1.55 -9.02
CA SER A 93 -4.18 -2.35 -10.05
C SER A 93 -3.20 -1.57 -10.93
N HIS A 94 -3.37 -0.25 -11.07
CA HIS A 94 -2.40 0.60 -11.77
C HIS A 94 -1.12 0.79 -10.95
N ASP A 95 -1.25 0.96 -9.64
CA ASP A 95 -0.08 1.08 -8.75
C ASP A 95 0.77 -0.19 -8.80
N ALA A 96 0.14 -1.37 -8.91
CA ALA A 96 0.84 -2.64 -9.11
C ALA A 96 1.71 -2.66 -10.39
N VAL A 97 1.25 -2.05 -11.48
CA VAL A 97 2.04 -1.93 -12.71
C VAL A 97 3.16 -0.91 -12.54
N ASP A 98 2.85 0.22 -11.91
CA ASP A 98 3.82 1.29 -11.72
C ASP A 98 4.96 0.88 -10.79
N VAL A 99 4.71 0.09 -9.74
CA VAL A 99 5.79 -0.40 -8.85
C VAL A 99 6.75 -1.29 -9.61
N GLU A 100 6.25 -2.14 -10.52
CA GLU A 100 7.12 -2.98 -11.36
C GLU A 100 7.98 -2.11 -12.28
N GLN A 101 7.42 -1.05 -12.87
CA GLN A 101 8.19 -0.09 -13.64
C GLN A 101 9.22 0.63 -12.77
N GLY A 102 8.86 1.08 -11.57
CA GLY A 102 9.76 1.73 -10.63
C GLY A 102 10.96 0.86 -10.26
N LEU A 103 10.71 -0.44 -10.03
CA LEU A 103 11.77 -1.42 -9.76
C LEU A 103 12.66 -1.67 -10.98
N MET A 104 12.12 -1.64 -12.19
CA MET A 104 12.93 -1.67 -13.41
C MET A 104 13.82 -0.43 -13.53
N GLU A 105 13.34 0.74 -13.14
CA GLU A 105 14.14 1.96 -13.15
C GLU A 105 15.29 1.92 -12.14
N LEU A 106 15.06 1.44 -10.92
CA LEU A 106 16.13 1.23 -9.95
C LEU A 106 17.25 0.34 -10.51
N ARG A 107 16.89 -0.73 -11.23
CA ARG A 107 17.84 -1.62 -11.92
C ARG A 107 18.53 -0.91 -13.07
N LYS A 108 17.80 -0.17 -13.90
CA LYS A 108 18.33 0.58 -15.05
C LYS A 108 19.43 1.56 -14.65
N TYR A 109 19.23 2.29 -13.55
CA TYR A 109 20.22 3.26 -13.05
C TYR A 109 21.23 2.65 -12.06
N GLY A 110 21.12 1.35 -11.77
CA GLY A 110 22.01 0.65 -10.83
C GLY A 110 22.00 1.25 -9.43
N ILE A 111 20.87 1.81 -8.99
CA ILE A 111 20.77 2.60 -7.75
C ILE A 111 21.17 1.78 -6.53
N GLU A 112 20.69 0.53 -6.43
CA GLU A 112 20.99 -0.34 -5.29
C GLU A 112 22.49 -0.60 -5.14
N HIS A 113 23.15 -0.93 -6.25
CA HIS A 113 24.59 -1.19 -6.26
C HIS A 113 25.39 0.05 -5.90
N ARG A 114 25.07 1.21 -6.50
CA ARG A 114 25.76 2.48 -6.22
C ARG A 114 25.55 2.94 -4.77
N LEU A 115 24.37 2.73 -4.21
CA LEU A 115 24.10 3.01 -2.80
C LEU A 115 24.84 2.06 -1.86
N TRP A 116 24.95 0.78 -2.22
CA TRP A 116 25.77 -0.16 -1.48
C TRP A 116 27.25 0.24 -1.47
N GLU A 117 27.80 0.64 -2.63
CA GLU A 117 29.17 1.15 -2.72
C GLU A 117 29.39 2.41 -1.88
N ALA A 118 28.46 3.37 -1.95
CA ALA A 118 28.49 4.58 -1.15
C ALA A 118 28.49 4.26 0.36
N SER A 119 27.58 3.37 0.78
CA SER A 119 27.47 2.94 2.17
C SER A 119 28.74 2.28 2.71
N ARG A 120 29.49 1.55 1.87
CA ARG A 120 30.77 0.96 2.27
C ARG A 120 31.88 2.00 2.43
N LYS A 121 31.93 2.99 1.55
CA LYS A 121 32.90 4.09 1.62
C LYS A 121 32.71 4.94 2.87
N GLU A 122 31.47 5.13 3.31
CA GLU A 122 31.16 5.83 4.58
C GLU A 122 31.78 5.11 5.79
N ILE A 123 31.66 3.78 5.86
CA ILE A 123 32.22 2.97 6.95
C ILE A 123 33.76 3.04 6.96
N ASP A 124 34.39 2.95 5.80
CA ASP A 124 35.85 3.02 5.68
C ASP A 124 36.38 4.42 6.06
N HIS A 125 35.65 5.49 5.75
CA HIS A 125 36.05 6.88 6.05
C HIS A 125 35.90 7.24 7.54
N GLU A 126 34.92 6.67 8.25
CA GLU A 126 34.75 6.81 9.71
C GLU A 126 35.88 6.10 10.49
N SER A 127 36.51 5.08 9.90
CA SER A 127 37.57 4.30 10.53
C SER A 127 38.97 4.97 10.53
N SER A 128 39.11 6.15 9.92
CA SER A 128 40.36 6.91 9.92
C SER A 128 40.49 7.78 11.19
N PRO A 129 41.48 7.54 12.09
CA PRO A 129 41.63 8.32 13.31
C PRO A 129 42.38 9.63 13.01
N SER A 130 41.69 10.62 12.44
CA SER A 130 42.21 11.99 12.34
C SER A 130 41.80 12.82 13.56
N ASN A 131 42.25 12.42 14.75
CA ASN A 131 42.33 13.33 15.89
C ASN A 131 43.62 13.09 16.68
N ALA A 132 44.74 13.28 16.00
CA ALA A 132 46.00 13.54 16.65
C ALA A 132 46.15 15.06 16.88
N ARG A 133 46.41 15.41 18.16
CA ARG A 133 47.05 16.62 18.69
C ARG A 133 46.12 17.77 19.12
N LYS A 134 46.02 17.93 20.43
CA LYS A 134 46.90 18.85 21.18
C LYS A 134 46.84 18.56 22.68
N SER A 135 47.93 18.04 23.24
CA SER A 135 48.19 18.10 24.68
C SER A 135 48.51 19.55 25.06
N PRO A 136 47.90 20.15 26.10
CA PRO A 136 48.39 21.39 26.65
C PRO A 136 49.59 21.05 27.55
N ALA A 137 50.76 21.56 27.18
CA ALA A 137 51.85 21.73 28.13
C ALA A 137 51.61 23.05 28.88
N HIS A 138 51.37 22.97 30.19
CA HIS A 138 52.01 23.79 31.23
C HIS A 138 51.51 23.39 32.61
#